data_AF-X0ZLT5-F1
#
_entry.id   AF-X0ZLT5-F1
#
_cell.length_a   1.000
_cell.length_b   1.000
_cell.length_c   1.000
_cell.angle_alpha   90.00
_cell.angle_beta   90.00
_cell.angle_gamma   90.00
#
_symmetry.space_group_name_H-M   'P 1'
#
loop_
_entity.id
_entity.type
_entity.pdbx_description
1 polymer ?
#
loop_
_entity_poly.entity_id
_entity_poly.type
_entity_poly.pdbx_seq_one_letter_code
_entity_poly.pdbx_strand_id
1 'polypeptide(L)'
;MHANWILKLRSKIKEGSVYFKEDRFNKEAIKTSLKYLNNQLSEAQMQDISLIKALSIARDIENGLIEKKIFEVFEGDPIELKHVLLNLAAATREHYNRIEKVWKEAKQLV
;
A
#
# COMPACT_ATOMS: atom_id res chain seq x y z
N MET A 1 1.56 4.43 -10.14
CA MET A 1 2.92 3.83 -10.29
C MET A 1 2.99 2.41 -9.71
N HIS A 2 2.53 2.15 -8.47
CA HIS A 2 2.60 0.82 -7.83
C HIS A 2 1.84 -0.30 -8.58
N ALA A 3 0.65 -0.01 -9.10
CA ALA A 3 -0.17 -1.02 -9.78
C ALA A 3 0.58 -1.73 -10.92
N ASN A 4 1.34 -0.99 -11.74
CA ASN A 4 2.11 -1.55 -12.84
C ASN A 4 3.22 -2.50 -12.34
N TRP A 5 3.88 -2.17 -11.24
CA TRP A 5 4.87 -3.05 -10.61
C TRP A 5 4.25 -4.34 -10.08
N ILE A 6 3.09 -4.26 -9.43
CA ILE A 6 2.35 -5.44 -8.97
C ILE A 6 1.89 -6.30 -10.15
N LEU A 7 1.42 -5.70 -11.25
CA LEU A 7 1.05 -6.42 -12.46
C LEU A 7 2.25 -7.11 -13.13
N LYS A 8 3.44 -6.49 -13.09
CA LYS A 8 4.69 -7.11 -13.54
C LYS A 8 5.01 -8.35 -12.69
N LEU A 9 4.93 -8.25 -11.36
CA LEU A 9 5.14 -9.38 -10.45
C LEU A 9 4.13 -10.51 -10.68
N ARG A 10 2.85 -10.19 -10.91
CA ARG A 10 1.83 -11.18 -11.28
C ARG A 10 2.19 -11.96 -12.54
N SER A 11 2.76 -11.29 -13.55
CA SER A 11 3.18 -11.94 -14.79
C SER A 11 4.36 -12.89 -14.52
N LYS A 12 5.31 -12.47 -13.69
CA LYS A 12 6.44 -13.31 -13.24
C LYS A 12 6.01 -14.53 -12.41
N ILE A 13 4.94 -14.41 -11.63
CA ILE A 13 4.32 -15.55 -10.95
C ILE A 13 3.79 -16.57 -11.95
N LYS A 14 3.11 -16.12 -13.01
CA LYS A 14 2.61 -17.02 -14.06
C LYS A 14 3.74 -17.72 -14.84
N GLU A 15 4.89 -17.06 -14.97
CA GLU A 15 6.11 -17.61 -15.58
C GLU A 15 6.88 -18.57 -14.64
N GLY A 16 6.52 -18.65 -13.36
CA GLY A 16 7.19 -19.50 -12.36
C GLY A 16 8.52 -18.95 -11.82
N SER A 17 8.85 -17.69 -12.11
CA SER A 17 10.10 -17.04 -11.65
C SER A 17 9.96 -16.29 -10.33
N VAL A 18 8.71 -16.03 -9.91
CA VAL A 18 8.34 -15.44 -8.62
C VAL A 18 7.25 -16.31 -7.99
N TYR A 19 7.34 -16.53 -6.69
CA TYR A 19 6.38 -17.25 -5.88
C TYR A 19 5.59 -16.28 -5.01
N PHE A 20 4.35 -16.63 -4.71
CA PHE A 20 3.47 -15.86 -3.84
C PHE A 20 3.20 -16.67 -2.57
N LYS A 21 3.57 -16.11 -1.41
CA LYS A 21 3.35 -16.71 -0.10
C LYS A 21 1.89 -16.57 0.33
N GLU A 22 1.04 -17.49 -0.12
CA GLU A 22 -0.40 -17.48 0.15
C GLU A 22 -0.75 -17.52 1.64
N ASP A 23 0.14 -18.06 2.48
CA ASP A 23 -0.01 -18.21 3.93
C ASP A 23 0.34 -16.94 4.72
N ARG A 24 1.07 -15.99 4.11
CA ARG A 24 1.52 -14.77 4.79
C ARG A 24 0.37 -13.91 5.31
N PHE A 25 -0.76 -13.91 4.60
CA PHE A 25 -1.94 -13.16 4.99
C PHE A 25 -3.19 -14.03 4.91
N ASN A 26 -3.99 -13.98 5.97
CA ASN A 26 -5.33 -14.55 5.93
C ASN A 26 -6.16 -13.84 4.84
N LYS A 27 -6.79 -14.62 3.94
CA LYS A 27 -7.69 -14.12 2.88
C LYS A 27 -8.78 -13.19 3.43
N GLU A 28 -9.32 -13.46 4.62
CA GLU A 28 -10.32 -12.61 5.26
C GLU A 28 -9.75 -11.25 5.70
N ALA A 29 -8.48 -11.21 6.12
CA ALA A 29 -7.81 -9.94 6.43
C ALA A 29 -7.66 -9.08 5.17
N ILE A 30 -7.29 -9.70 4.03
CA ILE A 30 -7.21 -9.00 2.74
C ILE A 30 -8.58 -8.48 2.30
N LYS A 31 -9.64 -9.29 2.41
CA LYS A 31 -11.01 -8.85 2.11
C LYS A 31 -11.45 -7.69 2.98
N THR A 32 -11.13 -7.72 4.27
CA THR A 32 -11.44 -6.64 5.22
C THR A 32 -10.72 -5.36 4.84
N SER A 33 -9.43 -5.42 4.50
CA SER A 33 -8.67 -4.27 4.01
C SER A 33 -9.25 -3.72 2.70
N LEU A 34 -9.63 -4.58 1.76
CA LEU A 34 -10.27 -4.15 0.49
C LEU A 34 -11.61 -3.46 0.74
N LYS A 35 -12.45 -4.00 1.63
CA LYS A 35 -13.72 -3.39 2.01
C LYS A 35 -13.50 -2.00 2.62
N TYR A 36 -12.53 -1.87 3.53
CA TYR A 36 -12.17 -0.58 4.11
C TYR A 36 -11.75 0.42 3.03
N LEU A 37 -10.84 0.05 2.12
CA LEU A 37 -10.37 0.93 1.03
C LEU A 37 -11.52 1.38 0.12
N ASN A 38 -12.43 0.48 -0.24
CA ASN A 38 -13.59 0.82 -1.07
C ASN A 38 -14.54 1.79 -0.36
N ASN A 39 -14.76 1.63 0.95
CA ASN A 39 -15.58 2.57 1.71
C ASN A 39 -14.94 3.96 1.75
N GLN A 40 -13.62 4.04 2.00
CA GLN A 40 -12.91 5.33 2.02
C GLN A 40 -12.92 6.01 0.64
N LEU A 41 -12.83 5.23 -0.45
CA LEU A 41 -12.95 5.75 -1.81
C LEU A 41 -14.35 6.33 -2.07
N SER A 42 -15.40 5.61 -1.65
CA SER A 42 -16.79 6.07 -1.79
C SER A 42 -17.02 7.38 -1.02
N GLU A 43 -16.55 7.46 0.23
CA GLU A 43 -16.64 8.67 1.05
C GLU A 43 -15.91 9.85 0.38
N ALA A 44 -14.69 9.63 -0.14
CA ALA A 44 -13.93 10.65 -0.84
C ALA A 44 -14.61 11.16 -2.13
N GLN A 45 -15.25 10.26 -2.88
CA GLN A 45 -16.00 10.61 -4.10
C GLN A 45 -17.24 11.46 -3.80
N MET A 46 -17.86 11.29 -2.63
CA MET A 46 -18.98 12.10 -2.18
C MET A 46 -18.56 13.52 -1.72
N GLN A 47 -17.26 13.83 -1.76
CA GLN A 47 -16.66 15.09 -1.26
C GLN A 47 -16.96 15.41 0.21
N ASP A 48 -17.45 14.42 0.97
CA ASP A 48 -17.82 14.57 2.37
C ASP A 48 -16.67 14.12 3.28
N ILE A 49 -15.49 14.71 3.07
CA ILE A 49 -14.29 14.39 3.85
C ILE A 49 -13.47 15.64 4.12
N SER A 50 -13.22 15.91 5.39
CA SER A 50 -12.33 17.00 5.78
C SER A 50 -10.88 16.68 5.41
N LEU A 51 -10.08 17.71 5.16
CA LEU A 51 -8.66 17.56 4.83
C LEU A 51 -7.91 16.72 5.89
N ILE A 52 -8.15 17.00 7.18
CA ILE A 52 -7.49 16.27 8.27
C ILE A 52 -7.90 14.78 8.31
N LYS A 53 -9.17 14.47 8.01
CA LYS A 53 -9.65 13.08 7.93
C LYS A 53 -9.00 12.38 6.74
N ALA A 54 -9.00 13.00 5.55
CA ALA A 54 -8.37 12.46 4.36
C ALA A 54 -6.88 12.16 4.56
N LEU A 55 -6.14 13.10 5.16
CA LEU A 55 -4.72 12.91 5.49
C LEU A 55 -4.50 11.79 6.51
N SER A 56 -5.36 11.69 7.53
CA SER A 56 -5.28 10.61 8.53
C SER A 56 -5.48 9.23 7.89
N ILE A 57 -6.50 9.08 7.04
CA ILE A 57 -6.77 7.83 6.32
C ILE A 57 -5.61 7.46 5.40
N ALA A 58 -5.10 8.41 4.60
CA ALA A 58 -3.99 8.16 3.70
C ALA A 58 -2.72 7.73 4.45
N ARG A 59 -2.43 8.39 5.57
CA ARG A 59 -1.32 8.06 6.46
C ARG A 59 -1.46 6.64 7.03
N ASP A 60 -2.63 6.28 7.54
CA ASP A 60 -2.89 4.98 8.14
C ASP A 60 -2.78 3.85 7.11
N ILE A 61 -3.21 4.09 5.87
CA ILE A 61 -3.04 3.14 4.76
C ILE A 61 -1.56 2.89 4.49
N GLU A 62 -0.77 3.95 4.24
CA GLU A 62 0.66 3.78 3.92
C GLU A 62 1.44 3.18 5.10
N ASN A 63 1.13 3.59 6.34
CA ASN A 63 1.71 2.98 7.53
C ASN A 63 1.36 1.49 7.65
N GLY A 64 0.10 1.13 7.37
CA GLY A 64 -0.34 -0.26 7.37
C GLY A 64 0.43 -1.13 6.36
N LEU A 65 0.72 -0.61 5.16
CA LEU A 65 1.52 -1.32 4.16
C LEU A 65 2.97 -1.55 4.64
N ILE A 66 3.55 -0.56 5.32
CA ILE A 66 4.91 -0.62 5.90
C ILE A 66 4.95 -1.63 7.05
N GLU A 67 4.11 -1.44 8.07
CA GLU A 67 4.10 -2.24 9.31
C GLU A 67 3.81 -3.71 9.03
N LYS A 68 2.92 -3.99 8.08
CA LYS A 68 2.60 -5.37 7.67
C LYS A 68 3.61 -5.94 6.67
N LYS A 69 4.60 -5.15 6.23
CA LYS A 69 5.62 -5.56 5.25
C LYS A 69 4.97 -6.25 4.05
N ILE A 70 3.92 -5.62 3.51
CA ILE A 70 2.98 -6.25 2.58
C ILE A 70 3.66 -6.89 1.36
N PHE A 71 4.77 -6.32 0.90
CA PHE A 71 5.48 -6.75 -0.30
C PHE A 71 6.40 -7.96 -0.10
N GLU A 72 6.71 -8.35 1.14
CA GLU A 72 7.45 -9.59 1.40
C GLU A 72 6.56 -10.85 1.20
N VAL A 73 5.35 -10.71 0.62
CA VAL A 73 4.52 -11.81 0.10
C VAL A 73 5.08 -12.40 -1.19
N PHE A 74 5.95 -11.67 -1.89
CA PHE A 74 6.62 -12.14 -3.10
C PHE A 74 8.00 -12.72 -2.75
N GLU A 75 8.34 -13.86 -3.34
CA GLU A 75 9.65 -14.53 -3.25
C GLU A 75 10.12 -14.97 -4.63
N GLY A 76 11.41 -15.24 -4.85
CA GLY A 76 11.90 -15.70 -6.16
C GLY A 76 13.26 -15.10 -6.54
N ASP A 77 13.51 -14.97 -7.84
CA ASP A 77 14.81 -14.51 -8.38
C ASP A 77 15.29 -13.22 -7.69
N PRO A 78 16.45 -13.25 -6.99
CA PRO A 78 16.90 -12.15 -6.18
C PRO A 78 17.18 -10.84 -6.92
N ILE A 79 17.41 -10.82 -8.23
CA ILE A 79 17.88 -9.59 -8.91
C ILE A 79 16.69 -8.74 -9.39
N GLU A 80 15.82 -9.28 -10.23
CA GLU A 80 14.67 -8.52 -10.74
C GLU A 80 13.62 -8.25 -9.65
N LEU A 81 13.37 -9.22 -8.78
CA LEU A 81 12.40 -9.08 -7.69
C LEU A 81 12.84 -8.01 -6.71
N LYS A 82 14.12 -8.01 -6.31
CA LYS A 82 14.65 -7.08 -5.31
C LYS A 82 14.50 -5.64 -5.74
N HIS A 83 14.77 -5.30 -7.00
CA HIS A 83 14.59 -3.93 -7.47
C HIS A 83 13.12 -3.48 -7.40
N VAL A 84 12.18 -4.34 -7.80
CA VAL A 84 10.75 -3.99 -7.75
C VAL A 84 10.28 -3.83 -6.30
N LEU A 85 10.68 -4.73 -5.40
CA LEU A 85 10.33 -4.65 -3.97
C LEU A 85 10.96 -3.43 -3.29
N LEU A 86 12.23 -3.11 -3.60
CA LEU A 86 12.89 -1.91 -3.10
C LEU A 86 12.18 -0.64 -3.57
N ASN A 87 11.79 -0.57 -4.84
CA ASN A 87 11.06 0.57 -5.39
C ASN A 87 9.68 0.73 -4.73
N LEU A 88 8.95 -0.37 -4.53
CA LEU A 88 7.66 -0.37 -3.82
C LEU A 88 7.83 0.12 -2.37
N ALA A 89 8.82 -0.41 -1.65
CA ALA A 89 9.08 -0.01 -0.26
C ALA A 89 9.52 1.47 -0.15
N ALA A 90 10.39 1.92 -1.05
CA ALA A 90 10.88 3.30 -1.08
C ALA A 90 9.75 4.27 -1.39
N ALA A 91 8.91 3.98 -2.39
CA ALA A 91 7.79 4.84 -2.77
C ALA A 91 6.70 4.89 -1.68
N THR A 92 6.31 3.76 -1.09
CA THR A 92 5.40 3.72 0.07
C THR A 92 5.94 4.56 1.23
N ARG A 93 7.24 4.48 1.53
CA ARG A 93 7.86 5.29 2.59
C ARG A 93 7.87 6.78 2.24
N GLU A 94 8.16 7.14 0.99
CA GLU A 94 8.15 8.52 0.51
C GLU A 94 6.75 9.13 0.63
N HIS A 95 5.71 8.40 0.19
CA HIS A 95 4.32 8.83 0.33
C HIS A 95 3.96 9.05 1.79
N TYR A 96 4.25 8.06 2.66
CA TYR A 96 4.00 8.17 4.09
C TYR A 96 4.64 9.44 4.68
N ASN A 97 5.93 9.69 4.37
CA ASN A 97 6.65 10.84 4.90
C ASN A 97 6.04 12.18 4.43
N ARG A 98 5.60 12.26 3.17
CA ARG A 98 4.91 13.45 2.64
C ARG A 98 3.57 13.69 3.30
N ILE A 99 2.76 12.64 3.44
CA ILE A 99 1.45 12.72 4.07
C ILE A 99 1.61 13.09 5.55
N GLU A 100 2.53 12.44 6.27
CA GLU A 100 2.84 12.71 7.68
C GLU A 100 3.23 14.17 7.92
N LYS A 101 4.04 14.75 7.02
CA LYS A 101 4.43 16.15 7.08
C LYS A 101 3.21 17.06 6.98
N VAL A 102 2.42 16.92 5.91
CA VAL A 102 1.24 17.77 5.68
C VAL A 102 0.17 17.55 6.76
N TRP A 103 0.02 16.32 7.25
CA TRP A 103 -0.90 16.00 8.34
C TRP A 103 -0.52 16.71 9.64
N LYS A 104 0.77 16.77 9.99
CA LYS A 104 1.25 17.51 11.17
C LYS A 104 0.96 19.00 11.05
N GLU A 105 1.22 19.58 9.89
CA GLU A 105 0.94 20.99 9.60
C GLU A 105 -0.57 21.28 9.71
N ALA A 106 -1.41 20.46 9.07
CA ALA A 106 -2.86 20.60 9.13
C ALA A 106 -3.41 20.44 10.55
N LYS A 107 -2.87 19.51 11.34
CA LYS A 107 -3.32 19.27 12.73
C LYS A 107 -3.03 20.45 13.66
N GLN A 108 -2.01 21.26 13.38
CA GLN A 108 -1.70 22.45 14.18
C GLN A 108 -2.65 23.63 13.91
N LEU A 109 -3.44 23.55 12.84
CA LEU A 109 -4.37 24.60 12.39
C LEU A 109 -5.83 24.33 12.78
N VAL A 110 -6.11 23.20 13.41
CA VAL A 110 -7.46 22.73 13.80
C VAL A 110 -7.62 22.74 15.30
#